data_AF-A0A2U8PA40-F1
#
_entry.id   AF-A0A2U8PA40-F1
#
_cell.length_a   1.000
_cell.length_b   1.000
_cell.length_c   1.000
_cell.angle_alpha   90.00
_cell.angle_beta   90.00
_cell.angle_gamma   90.00
#
_symmetry.space_group_name_H-M   'P 1'
#
loop_
_entity.id
_entity.type
_entity.pdbx_description
1 polymer ?
#
loop_
_entity_poly.entity_id
_entity_poly.type
_entity_poly.pdbx_seq_one_letter_code
_entity_poly.pdbx_strand_id
1 'polypeptide(L)' 'MLNFIEVFDIMHVEPATGASVWTGLTGTRTALERDGHLIDPKAMAYCPADWIDERGYLDAELARRHPRPWGI' A
#
# COMPACT_ATOMS: atom_id res chain seq x y z
N MET A 1 -11.56 -16.48 -10.53
CA MET A 1 -10.10 -16.61 -10.43
C MET A 1 -9.62 -15.39 -9.65
N LEU A 2 -9.03 -15.56 -8.48
CA LEU A 2 -8.54 -14.42 -7.68
C LEU A 2 -7.23 -13.94 -8.32
N ASN A 3 -7.31 -12.86 -9.08
CA ASN A 3 -6.13 -12.17 -9.58
C ASN A 3 -5.61 -11.28 -8.47
N PHE A 4 -4.36 -11.50 -8.08
CA PHE A 4 -3.69 -10.66 -7.08
C PHE A 4 -2.76 -9.67 -7.77
N ILE A 5 -2.57 -8.52 -7.16
CA ILE A 5 -1.68 -7.45 -7.63
C ILE A 5 -0.75 -7.02 -6.50
N GLU A 6 0.47 -6.67 -6.89
CA GLU A 6 1.49 -6.13 -6.00
C GLU A 6 1.13 -4.71 -5.57
N VAL A 7 1.20 -4.47 -4.26
CA VAL A 7 0.97 -3.17 -3.65
C VAL A 7 2.04 -2.88 -2.60
N PHE A 8 2.21 -1.60 -2.30
CA PHE A 8 3.19 -1.12 -1.34
C PHE A 8 2.55 -0.12 -0.41
N ASP A 9 2.93 -0.21 0.86
CA ASP A 9 2.54 0.76 1.87
C ASP A 9 3.36 2.05 1.70
N ILE A 10 2.69 3.19 1.75
CA ILE A 10 3.36 4.49 1.71
C ILE A 10 3.83 4.82 3.11
N MET A 11 5.14 4.97 3.26
CA MET A 11 5.79 5.31 4.52
C MET A 11 6.25 6.77 4.52
N HIS A 12 6.04 7.48 5.63
CA HIS A 12 6.62 8.78 5.90
C HIS A 12 7.76 8.60 6.91
N VAL A 13 8.92 9.24 6.67
CA VAL A 13 10.00 9.25 7.67
C VAL A 13 9.80 10.45 8.58
N GLU A 14 9.50 10.20 9.84
CA GLU A 14 9.33 11.26 10.84
C GLU A 14 10.65 12.04 11.01
N PRO A 15 10.69 13.36 10.73
CA PRO A 15 11.93 14.11 10.72
C PRO A 15 12.65 14.18 12.07
N ALA A 16 11.89 14.08 13.18
CA ALA A 16 12.42 14.20 14.53
C ALA A 16 13.15 12.94 15.01
N THR A 17 12.70 11.76 14.56
CA THR A 17 13.19 10.46 15.06
C THR A 17 13.82 9.60 13.99
N GLY A 18 13.57 9.90 12.70
CA GLY A 18 13.91 9.04 11.59
C GLY A 18 13.03 7.79 11.48
N ALA A 19 11.95 7.69 12.26
CA ALA A 19 11.06 6.53 12.25
C ALA A 19 10.21 6.49 10.97
N SER A 20 10.10 5.32 10.35
CA SER A 20 9.15 5.09 9.25
C SER A 20 7.75 4.87 9.80
N VAL A 21 6.83 5.77 9.49
CA VAL A 21 5.43 5.73 9.90
C VAL A 21 4.56 5.45 8.69
N TRP A 22 3.68 4.46 8.78
CA TRP A 22 2.72 4.17 7.72
C TRP A 22 1.68 5.27 7.63
N THR A 23 1.42 5.76 6.42
CA THR A 23 0.49 6.87 6.17
C THR A 23 -0.98 6.45 6.09
N GLY A 24 -1.27 5.15 6.15
CA GLY A 24 -2.62 4.61 5.94
C GLY A 24 -2.98 4.41 4.47
N LEU A 25 -2.07 4.74 3.55
CA LEU A 25 -2.23 4.54 2.11
C LEU A 25 -1.38 3.37 1.61
N THR A 26 -1.96 2.63 0.67
CA THR A 26 -1.34 1.51 -0.01
C THR A 26 -1.69 1.60 -1.49
N GLY A 27 -0.72 1.39 -2.37
CA GLY A 27 -0.95 1.50 -3.81
C GLY A 27 -0.01 0.66 -4.66
N THR A 28 -0.34 0.53 -5.93
CA THR A 28 0.54 -0.10 -6.92
C THR A 28 1.80 0.73 -7.12
N ARG A 29 2.92 0.09 -7.49
CA ARG A 29 4.17 0.80 -7.80
C ARG A 29 3.95 1.97 -8.77
N THR A 30 3.20 1.73 -9.85
CA THR A 30 2.92 2.75 -10.86
C THR A 30 2.17 3.95 -10.30
N ALA A 31 1.17 3.74 -9.44
CA ALA A 31 0.43 4.85 -8.82
C ALA A 31 1.33 5.66 -7.87
N LEU A 32 2.14 4.96 -7.09
CA LEU A 32 3.04 5.58 -6.11
C LEU A 32 4.15 6.39 -6.79
N GLU A 33 4.78 5.84 -7.84
CA GLU A 33 5.78 6.56 -8.64
C GLU A 33 5.17 7.78 -9.35
N ARG A 34 3.96 7.64 -9.91
CA ARG A 34 3.23 8.75 -10.55
C ARG A 34 3.02 9.92 -9.58
N ASP A 35 2.66 9.61 -8.34
CA ASP A 35 2.29 10.60 -7.34
C ASP A 35 3.49 11.06 -6.48
N GLY A 36 4.71 10.57 -6.78
CA GLY A 36 5.95 10.99 -6.15
C GLY A 36 6.20 10.40 -4.76
N HIS A 37 5.55 9.27 -4.44
CA HIS A 37 5.74 8.57 -3.18
C HIS A 37 7.01 7.72 -3.19
N LEU A 38 7.72 7.73 -2.05
CA LEU A 38 8.78 6.77 -1.81
C LEU A 38 8.17 5.41 -1.47
N ILE A 39 8.66 4.38 -2.15
CA ILE A 39 8.26 2.99 -1.95
C ILE A 39 9.34 2.32 -1.13
N ASP A 40 8.98 1.66 -0.04
CA ASP A 40 9.88 0.69 0.60
C ASP A 40 9.76 -0.65 -0.14
N PRO A 41 10.80 -1.10 -0.87
CA PRO A 41 10.76 -2.37 -1.59
C PRO A 41 10.65 -3.59 -0.65
N LYS A 42 10.88 -3.42 0.66
CA LYS A 42 10.70 -4.47 1.67
C LYS A 42 9.28 -4.50 2.24
N ALA A 43 8.49 -3.44 2.05
CA ALA A 43 7.09 -3.34 2.49
C ALA A 43 6.11 -3.71 1.35
N MET A 44 6.46 -4.75 0.60
CA MET A 44 5.65 -5.28 -0.49
C MET A 44 4.56 -6.20 0.05
N ALA A 45 3.33 -6.05 -0.46
CA ALA A 45 2.18 -6.90 -0.17
C ALA A 45 1.41 -7.25 -1.45
N TYR A 46 0.43 -8.13 -1.32
CA TYR A 46 -0.49 -8.50 -2.40
C TYR A 46 -1.94 -8.37 -1.96
N CYS A 47 -2.80 -7.89 -2.84
CA CYS A 47 -4.25 -7.84 -2.64
C CYS A 47 -5.00 -8.32 -3.89
N PRO A 48 -6.29 -8.69 -3.77
CA PRO A 48 -7.15 -8.87 -4.93
C PRO A 48 -7.16 -7.64 -5.84
N ALA A 49 -7.06 -7.84 -7.14
CA ALA A 49 -6.97 -6.77 -8.12
C ALA A 49 -8.25 -5.91 -8.19
N ASP A 50 -9.39 -6.47 -7.80
CA ASP A 50 -10.67 -5.78 -7.70
C ASP A 50 -10.76 -4.84 -6.48
N TRP A 51 -9.76 -4.83 -5.60
CA TRP A 51 -9.66 -3.86 -4.50
C TRP A 51 -8.85 -2.62 -4.88
N ILE A 52 -8.32 -2.56 -6.11
CA ILE A 52 -7.60 -1.40 -6.61
C ILE A 52 -8.58 -0.47 -7.33
N ASP A 53 -8.58 0.80 -6.92
CA ASP A 53 -9.36 1.84 -7.59
C ASP A 53 -8.74 2.22 -8.95
N GLU A 54 -9.47 3.04 -9.71
CA GLU A 54 -9.01 3.52 -11.02
C GLU A 54 -7.70 4.32 -10.98
N ARG A 55 -7.32 4.83 -9.79
CA ARG A 55 -6.09 5.59 -9.58
C ARG A 55 -4.89 4.71 -9.26
N GLY A 56 -5.12 3.42 -9.01
CA GLY A 56 -4.11 2.43 -8.65
C GLY A 56 -3.86 2.31 -7.15
N TYR A 57 -4.79 2.77 -6.31
CA TYR A 57 -4.73 2.70 -4.85
C TYR A 57 -5.66 1.63 -4.29
N LEU A 58 -5.24 1.04 -3.16
CA LEU A 58 -6.03 0.06 -2.44
C LEU A 58 -7.22 0.72 -1.74
N ASP A 59 -8.41 0.17 -1.94
CA ASP A 59 -9.58 0.51 -1.14
C ASP A 59 -9.37 0.09 0.32
N ALA A 60 -9.14 1.09 1.18
CA ALA A 60 -8.89 0.88 2.61
C ALA A 60 -10.11 0.33 3.36
N GLU A 61 -11.34 0.51 2.86
CA GLU A 61 -12.54 -0.08 3.47
C GLU A 61 -12.65 -1.57 3.16
N LEU A 62 -12.32 -1.99 1.94
CA LEU A 62 -12.20 -3.40 1.59
C LEU A 62 -11.07 -4.06 2.38
N ALA A 63 -9.89 -3.43 2.43
CA ALA A 63 -8.76 -3.94 3.18
C ALA A 63 -9.03 -4.08 4.69
N ARG A 64 -9.78 -3.16 5.32
CA ARG A 64 -10.14 -3.27 6.74
C ARG A 64 -11.11 -4.41 7.04
N ARG A 65 -12.03 -4.71 6.11
CA ARG A 65 -13.00 -5.81 6.25
C ARG A 65 -12.34 -7.19 6.13
N HIS A 66 -11.18 -7.24 5.48
CA HIS A 66 -10.42 -8.45 5.26
C HIS A 66 -9.04 -8.31 5.92
N PRO A 67 -8.90 -8.64 7.21
CA PRO A 67 -7.63 -8.50 7.91
C PRO A 67 -6.50 -9.14 7.10
N ARG A 68 -5.47 -8.35 6.78
CA ARG A 68 -4.30 -8.86 6.04
C ARG A 68 -3.72 -10.04 6.84
N PRO A 69 -3.38 -11.18 6.19
CA PRO A 69 -2.75 -12.30 6.88
C PRO A 69 -1.36 -11.95 7.45
N TRP A 70 -0.79 -10.82 7.03
CA TRP A 70 0.46 -10.27 7.54
C TRP A 70 0.12 -9.06 8.41
N GLY A 71 -0.04 -9.32 9.71
CA GLY A 71 -0.08 -8.27 10.72
C GLY A 71 1.24 -7.50 10.71
N ILE A 72 1.15 -6.17 10.71
CA ILE A 72 2.26 -5.29 11.08
C ILE A 72 2.21 -5.13 12.60
#